data_AF-F3URR5-F1
#
_entry.id   AF-F3URR5-F1
#
_cell.length_a   1.000
_cell.length_b   1.000
_cell.length_c   1.000
_cell.angle_alpha   90.00
_cell.angle_beta   90.00
_cell.angle_gamma   90.00
#
_symmetry.space_group_name_H-M   'P 1'
#
loop_
_entity.id
_entity.type
_entity.pdbx_description
1 polymer ?
#
loop_
_entity_poly.entity_id
_entity_poly.type
_entity_poly.pdbx_seq_one_letter_code
_entity_poly.pdbx_strand_id
1 'polypeptide(L)'
;MIVTSLYFGGQMMKKSKIAILSIVSLTATIVIGGTIITVQNKNLFTNRTTQEKKKEQDPREKQLAYLKEHEEEIKEFVKSQNSKIESVQIDWNQTRWEDIGNGTPQGGGEVVSIFGEFNNLKDSDWNVLIEIKDGKVDLESMGISNGIRLGGDLFEQ
;
A
#
# COMPACT_ATOMS: atom_id res chain seq x y z
N MET A 1 -49.35 -37.61 -7.73
CA MET A 1 -50.15 -37.47 -8.97
C MET A 1 -50.61 -36.02 -9.02
N ILE A 2 -50.21 -35.32 -10.08
CA ILE A 2 -50.26 -33.87 -10.27
C ILE A 2 -51.68 -33.43 -10.68
N VAL A 3 -52.17 -32.29 -10.18
CA VAL A 3 -52.99 -31.36 -10.99
C VAL A 3 -52.61 -29.90 -10.68
N THR A 4 -51.98 -29.29 -11.68
CA THR A 4 -51.67 -27.89 -12.02
C THR A 4 -52.97 -27.03 -12.05
N SER A 5 -53.05 -25.69 -11.93
CA SER A 5 -52.32 -24.59 -12.57
C SER A 5 -52.82 -23.22 -12.05
N LEU A 6 -51.97 -22.21 -12.17
CA LEU A 6 -52.18 -20.77 -11.98
C LEU A 6 -53.23 -20.14 -12.90
N TYR A 7 -53.81 -19.00 -12.47
CA TYR A 7 -53.89 -17.79 -13.32
C TYR A 7 -53.88 -16.48 -12.49
N PHE A 8 -53.05 -15.54 -12.95
CA PHE A 8 -52.82 -14.18 -12.42
C PHE A 8 -53.85 -13.18 -13.00
N GLY A 9 -54.11 -12.08 -12.29
CA GLY A 9 -54.60 -10.86 -12.95
C GLY A 9 -55.13 -9.76 -12.01
N GLY A 10 -54.45 -8.60 -11.97
CA GLY A 10 -55.10 -7.32 -11.64
C GLY A 10 -54.43 -6.42 -10.60
N GLN A 11 -53.31 -5.79 -10.96
CA GLN A 11 -52.72 -4.60 -10.30
C GLN A 11 -53.64 -3.37 -10.42
N MET A 12 -53.70 -2.49 -9.41
CA MET A 12 -53.82 -1.03 -9.59
C MET A 12 -53.52 -0.26 -8.29
N MET A 13 -52.33 0.35 -8.20
CA MET A 13 -52.00 1.47 -7.30
C MET A 13 -52.30 2.81 -8.00
N LYS A 14 -52.91 3.78 -7.31
CA LYS A 14 -52.89 5.20 -7.71
C LYS A 14 -52.48 6.07 -6.53
N LYS A 15 -51.47 6.91 -6.76
CA LYS A 15 -50.77 7.77 -5.80
C LYS A 15 -51.36 9.19 -5.76
N SER A 16 -51.00 9.87 -4.67
CA SER A 16 -50.67 11.31 -4.56
C SER A 16 -51.75 12.25 -4.02
N LYS A 17 -51.44 12.91 -2.88
CA LYS A 17 -51.33 14.38 -2.75
C LYS A 17 -50.80 14.77 -1.35
N ILE A 18 -49.71 15.52 -1.36
CA ILE A 18 -49.01 16.12 -0.21
C ILE A 18 -49.78 17.39 0.20
N ALA A 19 -49.91 17.66 1.50
CA ALA A 19 -50.41 18.95 2.00
C ALA A 19 -49.47 19.49 3.10
N ILE A 20 -48.92 20.67 2.85
CA ILE A 20 -48.04 21.46 3.70
C ILE A 20 -48.87 22.62 4.28
N LEU A 21 -48.63 23.00 5.55
CA LEU A 21 -48.52 24.39 6.08
C LEU A 21 -49.18 24.56 7.46
N SER A 22 -48.39 25.03 8.44
CA SER A 22 -48.66 26.30 9.12
C SER A 22 -47.47 26.74 9.97
N ILE A 23 -47.00 27.96 9.67
CA ILE A 23 -45.97 28.73 10.36
C ILE A 23 -46.68 29.67 11.36
N VAL A 24 -45.94 30.12 12.38
CA VAL A 24 -46.02 31.41 13.09
C VAL A 24 -46.21 31.26 14.61
N SER A 25 -45.17 31.58 15.38
CA SER A 25 -45.16 32.85 16.13
C SER A 25 -43.75 33.23 16.61
N LEU A 26 -43.37 34.46 16.28
CA LEU A 26 -42.21 35.19 16.75
C LEU A 26 -42.52 35.69 18.17
N THR A 27 -41.62 35.45 19.13
CA THR A 27 -41.49 36.34 20.29
C THR A 27 -40.02 36.63 20.52
N ALA A 28 -39.59 37.81 20.07
CA ALA A 28 -38.36 38.43 20.51
C ALA A 28 -38.55 38.93 21.95
N THR A 29 -37.66 38.54 22.85
CA THR A 29 -37.42 39.28 24.09
C THR A 29 -35.93 39.38 24.29
N ILE A 30 -35.36 40.49 23.82
CA ILE A 30 -34.05 40.95 24.26
C ILE A 30 -34.28 41.54 25.65
N VAL A 31 -33.85 40.85 26.69
CA VAL A 31 -33.63 41.45 28.01
C VAL A 31 -32.16 41.28 28.34
N ILE A 32 -31.45 42.39 28.17
CA ILE A 32 -30.09 42.65 28.62
C ILE A 32 -30.11 42.57 30.16
N GLY A 33 -29.26 41.73 30.74
CA GLY A 33 -29.12 41.63 32.18
C GLY A 33 -28.15 40.55 32.59
N GLY A 34 -26.85 40.88 32.59
CA GLY A 34 -25.80 40.04 33.17
C GLY A 34 -24.96 39.33 32.12
N THR A 35 -23.78 39.87 31.87
CA THR A 35 -22.64 39.11 31.35
C THR A 35 -22.39 37.91 32.26
N ILE A 36 -22.90 36.75 31.87
CA ILE A 36 -22.23 35.49 32.16
C ILE A 36 -21.74 34.99 30.82
N ILE A 37 -20.47 35.32 30.54
CA ILE A 37 -19.69 34.57 29.56
C ILE A 37 -19.59 33.16 30.14
N THR A 38 -20.51 32.28 29.77
CA THR A 38 -20.26 30.86 29.89
C THR A 38 -19.12 30.56 28.93
N VAL A 39 -17.88 30.51 29.45
CA VAL A 39 -16.77 29.84 28.78
C VAL A 39 -17.21 28.38 28.65
N GLN A 40 -17.79 28.05 27.50
CA GLN A 40 -17.86 26.67 27.05
C GLN A 40 -16.43 26.24 26.75
N ASN A 41 -15.66 25.88 27.77
CA ASN A 41 -14.46 25.07 27.58
C ASN A 41 -14.91 23.62 27.37
N LYS A 42 -15.57 23.38 26.24
CA LYS A 42 -15.73 22.05 25.66
C LYS A 42 -15.47 22.21 24.17
N ASN A 43 -14.42 21.52 23.73
CA ASN A 43 -13.91 21.41 22.35
C ASN A 43 -12.81 22.40 21.93
N LEU A 44 -11.74 22.50 22.71
CA LEU A 44 -10.47 23.11 22.25
C LEU A 44 -9.37 22.10 21.93
N PHE A 45 -9.62 20.78 22.07
CA PHE A 45 -8.68 19.73 21.63
C PHE A 45 -9.40 18.49 21.08
N THR A 46 -10.31 18.65 20.13
CA THR A 46 -10.34 17.68 19.03
C THR A 46 -9.48 18.31 17.97
N ASN A 47 -8.22 17.91 17.97
CA ASN A 47 -7.24 18.29 16.98
C ASN A 47 -7.76 17.82 15.61
N ARG A 48 -8.61 18.64 14.97
CA ARG A 48 -8.88 18.60 13.54
C ARG A 48 -7.63 19.16 12.88
N THR A 49 -6.53 18.44 13.05
CA THR A 49 -5.41 18.41 12.12
C THR A 49 -5.60 17.17 11.27
N THR A 50 -6.67 17.19 10.49
CA THR A 50 -6.47 17.03 9.05
C THR A 50 -5.76 18.32 8.58
N GLN A 51 -4.56 18.68 9.08
CA GLN A 51 -3.35 18.29 8.37
C GLN A 51 -3.70 17.30 7.28
N GLU A 52 -4.02 17.85 6.12
CA GLU A 52 -3.30 17.52 4.92
C GLU A 52 -1.81 17.32 5.27
N LYS A 53 -1.48 16.23 5.97
CA LYS A 53 -0.24 15.53 5.71
C LYS A 53 -0.39 15.26 4.23
N LYS A 54 0.32 16.03 3.40
CA LYS A 54 0.84 15.49 2.15
C LYS A 54 1.17 14.05 2.49
N LYS A 55 0.44 13.10 1.91
CA LYS A 55 0.82 11.69 1.93
C LYS A 55 2.16 11.68 1.21
N GLU A 56 3.22 12.06 1.92
CA GLU A 56 4.57 11.82 1.51
C GLU A 56 4.61 10.30 1.52
N GLN A 57 4.42 9.74 0.32
CA GLN A 57 4.48 8.33 0.07
C GLN A 57 5.74 7.81 0.77
N ASP A 58 5.59 6.75 1.57
CA ASP A 58 6.70 6.16 2.32
C ASP A 58 7.91 6.06 1.36
N PRO A 59 9.10 6.57 1.71
CA PRO A 59 10.28 6.47 0.85
C PRO A 59 10.45 5.06 0.27
N ARG A 60 10.08 4.01 1.03
CA ARG A 60 10.12 2.61 0.60
C ARG A 60 9.09 2.27 -0.48
N GLU A 61 7.90 2.86 -0.44
CA GLU A 61 6.90 2.70 -1.51
C GLU A 61 7.40 3.32 -2.83
N LYS A 62 8.10 4.45 -2.77
CA LYS A 62 8.72 5.06 -3.96
C LYS A 62 9.87 4.20 -4.49
N GLN A 63 10.72 3.69 -3.60
CA GLN A 63 11.81 2.78 -3.94
C GLN A 63 11.27 1.48 -4.58
N LEU A 64 10.23 0.88 -4.00
CA LEU A 64 9.59 -0.32 -4.55
C LEU A 64 8.95 -0.06 -5.92
N ALA A 65 8.32 1.10 -6.11
CA ALA A 65 7.77 1.48 -7.41
C ALA A 65 8.87 1.61 -8.47
N TYR A 66 9.98 2.25 -8.12
CA TYR A 66 11.16 2.36 -8.98
C TYR A 66 11.75 0.98 -9.33
N LEU A 67 11.91 0.09 -8.35
CA LEU A 67 12.36 -1.28 -8.60
C LEU A 67 11.44 -2.05 -9.55
N LYS A 68 10.12 -1.91 -9.41
CA LYS A 68 9.14 -2.54 -10.30
C LYS A 68 9.16 -1.95 -11.72
N GLU A 69 9.44 -0.66 -11.87
CA GLU A 69 9.66 -0.03 -13.17
C GLU A 69 10.91 -0.58 -13.87
N HIS A 70 11.93 -0.94 -13.09
CA HIS A 70 13.19 -1.53 -13.54
C HIS A 70 13.24 -3.08 -13.40
N GLU A 71 12.09 -3.74 -13.40
CA GLU A 71 11.99 -5.19 -13.22
C GLU A 71 12.84 -5.97 -14.26
N GLU A 72 12.82 -5.55 -15.53
CA GLU A 72 13.56 -6.24 -16.59
C GLU A 72 15.08 -6.08 -16.43
N GLU A 73 15.57 -4.94 -15.95
CA GLU A 73 16.99 -4.71 -15.68
C GLU A 73 17.49 -5.66 -14.56
N ILE A 74 16.69 -5.86 -13.52
CA ILE A 74 16.97 -6.81 -12.44
C ILE A 74 16.97 -8.25 -12.97
N LYS A 75 15.98 -8.61 -13.81
CA LYS A 75 15.92 -9.95 -14.42
C LYS A 75 17.12 -10.23 -15.33
N GLU A 76 17.51 -9.27 -16.16
CA GLU A 76 18.68 -9.37 -17.03
C GLU A 76 19.96 -9.51 -16.21
N PHE A 77 20.09 -8.74 -15.14
CA PHE A 77 21.20 -8.90 -14.19
C PHE A 77 21.27 -10.32 -13.64
N VAL A 78 20.19 -10.85 -13.07
CA VAL A 78 20.15 -12.23 -12.52
C VAL A 78 20.47 -13.27 -13.60
N LYS A 79 19.87 -13.13 -14.79
CA LYS A 79 20.11 -14.04 -15.91
C LYS A 79 21.57 -14.03 -16.38
N SER A 80 22.24 -12.88 -16.30
CA SER A 80 23.66 -12.76 -16.68
C SER A 80 24.62 -13.51 -15.72
N GLN A 81 24.19 -13.82 -14.50
CA GLN A 81 25.04 -14.49 -13.50
C GLN A 81 25.27 -15.97 -13.79
N ASN A 82 24.38 -16.62 -14.54
CA ASN A 82 24.50 -18.02 -14.93
C ASN A 82 23.78 -18.28 -16.26
N SER A 83 24.51 -18.79 -17.26
CA SER A 83 24.00 -19.03 -18.61
C SER A 83 22.89 -20.08 -18.70
N LYS A 84 22.74 -20.95 -17.68
CA LYS A 84 21.66 -21.93 -17.57
C LYS A 84 20.34 -21.32 -17.07
N ILE A 85 20.32 -20.04 -16.71
CA ILE A 85 19.09 -19.33 -16.37
C ILE A 85 18.40 -18.89 -17.65
N GLU A 86 17.24 -19.49 -17.92
CA GLU A 86 16.40 -19.21 -19.07
C GLU A 86 15.33 -18.16 -18.75
N SER A 87 14.77 -18.22 -17.53
CA SER A 87 13.75 -17.29 -17.04
C SER A 87 13.98 -16.91 -15.58
N VAL A 88 13.52 -15.72 -15.20
CA VAL A 88 13.63 -15.17 -13.84
C VAL A 88 12.25 -14.71 -13.38
N GLN A 89 11.88 -15.08 -12.16
CA GLN A 89 10.64 -14.69 -11.49
C GLN A 89 10.98 -13.89 -10.24
N ILE A 90 10.41 -12.70 -10.07
CA ILE A 90 10.63 -11.87 -8.86
C ILE A 90 9.45 -12.06 -7.89
N ASP A 91 9.74 -12.30 -6.61
CA ASP A 91 8.75 -12.25 -5.53
C ASP A 91 8.83 -10.91 -4.79
N TRP A 92 8.07 -9.93 -5.27
CA TRP A 92 7.97 -8.60 -4.66
C TRP A 92 7.43 -8.61 -3.22
N ASN A 93 6.77 -9.68 -2.77
CA ASN A 93 6.29 -9.77 -1.39
C ASN A 93 7.43 -10.08 -0.41
N GLN A 94 8.54 -10.62 -0.91
CA GLN A 94 9.72 -10.94 -0.11
C GLN A 94 10.72 -9.79 -0.04
N THR A 95 10.49 -8.67 -0.73
CA THR A 95 11.38 -7.51 -0.71
C THR A 95 11.55 -6.95 0.71
N ARG A 96 12.79 -6.71 1.12
CA ARG A 96 13.15 -6.26 2.47
C ARG A 96 14.10 -5.08 2.42
N TRP A 97 13.94 -4.16 3.36
CA TRP A 97 14.85 -3.04 3.59
C TRP A 97 15.63 -3.31 4.87
N GLU A 98 16.95 -3.27 4.78
CA GLU A 98 17.85 -3.70 5.84
C GLU A 98 18.97 -2.67 6.00
N ASP A 99 19.30 -2.35 7.25
CA ASP A 99 20.52 -1.59 7.55
C ASP A 99 21.70 -2.57 7.60
N ILE A 100 22.74 -2.31 6.82
CA ILE A 100 24.00 -3.03 6.92
C ILE A 100 24.70 -2.56 8.19
N GLY A 101 25.05 -3.49 9.07
CA GLY A 101 25.90 -3.21 10.22
C GLY A 101 27.38 -3.28 9.86
N ASN A 102 28.15 -2.22 10.11
CA ASN A 102 29.63 -2.26 10.00
C ASN A 102 30.34 -2.23 11.38
N GLY A 103 29.60 -2.38 12.47
CA GLY A 103 30.14 -2.32 13.84
C GLY A 103 30.48 -0.90 14.35
N THR A 104 30.19 0.15 13.59
CA THR A 104 30.34 1.56 14.02
C THR A 104 28.97 2.22 14.24
N PRO A 105 28.87 3.30 15.05
CA PRO A 105 27.62 4.06 15.18
C PRO A 105 27.12 4.70 13.88
N GLN A 106 27.98 4.80 12.85
CA GLN A 106 27.64 5.35 11.54
C GLN A 106 26.85 4.35 10.68
N GLY A 107 26.85 3.06 11.03
CA GLY A 107 26.27 1.99 10.22
C GLY A 107 27.05 1.76 8.93
N GLY A 108 26.71 0.68 8.23
CA GLY A 108 27.27 0.27 6.94
C GLY A 108 26.44 0.69 5.72
N GLY A 109 25.34 1.42 5.91
CA GLY A 109 24.41 1.85 4.86
C GLY A 109 23.06 1.14 4.94
N GLU A 110 22.11 1.54 4.09
CA GLU A 110 20.81 0.89 3.91
C GLU A 110 20.80 0.16 2.56
N VAL A 111 20.17 -1.00 2.52
CA VAL A 111 20.02 -1.80 1.29
C VAL A 111 18.60 -2.32 1.16
N VAL A 112 18.25 -2.66 -0.08
CA VAL A 112 17.05 -3.41 -0.41
C VAL A 112 17.43 -4.78 -0.95
N SER A 113 16.86 -5.81 -0.34
CA SER A 113 17.03 -7.22 -0.72
C SER A 113 15.81 -7.66 -1.54
N ILE A 114 16.06 -8.15 -2.75
CA ILE A 114 15.06 -8.65 -3.70
C ILE A 114 15.28 -10.15 -3.87
N PHE A 115 14.18 -10.90 -3.92
CA PHE A 115 14.19 -12.36 -3.97
C PHE A 115 13.34 -12.86 -5.12
N GLY A 116 13.60 -14.08 -5.54
CA GLY A 116 12.82 -14.73 -6.56
C GLY A 116 13.30 -16.13 -6.90
N GLU A 117 12.67 -16.69 -7.91
CA GLU A 117 12.93 -18.02 -8.47
C GLU A 117 13.49 -17.88 -9.89
N PHE A 118 14.02 -18.97 -10.45
CA PHE A 118 14.41 -19.05 -11.84
C PHE A 118 13.94 -20.33 -12.51
N ASN A 119 13.84 -20.31 -13.83
CA ASN A 119 13.45 -21.46 -14.66
C ASN A 119 12.10 -22.11 -14.28
N ASN A 120 11.24 -21.40 -13.53
CA ASN A 120 10.00 -21.95 -12.96
C ASN A 120 10.24 -23.18 -12.07
N LEU A 121 11.38 -23.22 -11.39
CA LEU A 121 11.75 -24.29 -10.47
C LEU A 121 11.41 -23.87 -9.04
N LYS A 122 10.49 -24.60 -8.40
CA LYS A 122 9.97 -24.27 -7.07
C LYS A 122 11.04 -24.22 -5.95
N ASP A 123 12.09 -25.02 -6.09
CA ASP A 123 13.18 -25.07 -5.10
C ASP A 123 14.39 -24.25 -5.56
N SER A 124 14.19 -23.33 -6.50
CA SER A 124 15.22 -22.41 -6.95
C SER A 124 15.11 -21.08 -6.24
N ASP A 125 16.24 -20.48 -5.90
CA ASP A 125 16.25 -19.17 -5.28
C ASP A 125 17.45 -18.33 -5.72
N TRP A 126 17.23 -17.02 -5.73
CA TRP A 126 18.28 -16.02 -5.86
C TRP A 126 17.96 -14.84 -4.95
N ASN A 127 19.00 -14.10 -4.56
CA ASN A 127 18.87 -12.87 -3.81
C ASN A 127 19.82 -11.80 -4.34
N VAL A 128 19.22 -10.72 -4.84
CA VAL A 128 19.92 -9.50 -5.25
C VAL A 128 19.81 -8.49 -4.12
N LEU A 129 20.95 -7.88 -3.80
CA LEU A 129 21.07 -6.83 -2.80
C LEU A 129 21.49 -5.55 -3.52
N ILE A 130 20.80 -4.44 -3.22
CA ILE A 130 20.98 -3.15 -3.90
C ILE A 130 21.14 -2.06 -2.84
N GLU A 131 22.17 -1.24 -2.98
CA GLU A 131 22.42 -0.12 -2.08
C GLU A 131 21.36 0.97 -2.23
N ILE A 132 21.05 1.59 -1.09
CA ILE A 132 20.24 2.80 -1.02
C ILE A 132 21.17 3.97 -0.65
N LYS A 133 21.37 4.88 -1.61
CA LYS A 133 22.19 6.09 -1.45
C LYS A 133 21.28 7.32 -1.45
N ASP A 134 21.41 8.15 -0.42
CA ASP A 134 20.59 9.36 -0.25
C ASP A 134 19.07 9.08 -0.38
N GLY A 135 18.62 7.94 0.14
CA GLY A 135 17.23 7.49 0.09
C GLY A 135 16.76 6.98 -1.28
N LYS A 136 17.66 6.77 -2.24
CA LYS A 136 17.35 6.26 -3.59
C LYS A 136 18.07 4.94 -3.83
N VAL A 137 17.39 4.02 -4.53
CA VAL A 137 17.99 2.78 -5.00
C VAL A 137 19.04 3.07 -6.06
N ASP A 138 20.19 2.43 -5.95
CA ASP A 138 21.30 2.51 -6.91
C ASP A 138 21.43 1.19 -7.68
N LEU A 139 20.80 1.06 -8.85
CA LEU A 139 20.79 -0.20 -9.62
C LEU A 139 22.18 -0.66 -10.06
N GLU A 140 23.15 0.24 -10.18
CA GLU A 140 24.54 -0.13 -10.51
C GLU A 140 25.22 -0.91 -9.38
N SER A 141 24.68 -0.84 -8.16
CA SER A 141 25.18 -1.57 -6.99
C SER A 141 24.63 -2.99 -6.84
N MET A 142 23.81 -3.46 -7.80
CA MET A 142 23.24 -4.82 -7.76
C MET A 142 24.32 -5.89 -7.57
N GLY A 143 24.14 -6.70 -6.52
CA GLY A 143 25.03 -7.81 -6.21
C GLY A 143 24.25 -9.06 -5.78
N ILE A 144 24.76 -10.24 -6.15
CA ILE A 144 24.27 -11.51 -5.62
C ILE A 144 24.79 -11.69 -4.20
N SER A 145 23.90 -11.77 -3.21
CA SER A 145 24.30 -11.85 -1.80
C SER A 145 24.71 -13.27 -1.38
N ASN A 146 23.93 -14.30 -1.77
CA ASN A 146 24.05 -15.66 -1.25
C ASN A 146 24.24 -16.74 -2.33
N GLY A 147 24.63 -16.34 -3.54
CA GLY A 147 24.63 -17.20 -4.71
C GLY A 147 23.23 -17.43 -5.27
N ILE A 148 23.19 -18.18 -6.37
CA ILE A 148 21.96 -18.69 -6.99
C ILE A 148 21.89 -20.17 -6.64
N ARG A 149 20.75 -20.66 -6.17
CA ARG A 149 20.63 -22.00 -5.57
C ARG A 149 19.49 -22.82 -6.16
N LEU A 150 19.64 -24.14 -6.12
CA LEU A 150 18.61 -25.11 -6.46
C LEU A 150 18.61 -26.23 -5.43
N GLY A 151 17.48 -26.44 -4.74
CA GLY A 151 17.37 -27.43 -3.67
C GLY A 151 18.22 -27.09 -2.44
N GLY A 152 18.62 -25.83 -2.27
CA GLY A 152 19.52 -25.36 -1.21
C GLY A 152 21.01 -25.45 -1.55
N ASP A 153 21.38 -26.10 -2.65
CA ASP A 153 22.76 -26.18 -3.13
C ASP A 153 23.08 -25.06 -4.12
N LEU A 154 24.34 -24.65 -4.22
CA LEU A 154 24.78 -23.68 -5.23
C LEU A 154 24.52 -24.22 -6.63
N PHE A 155 23.84 -23.42 -7.45
CA PHE A 155 23.53 -23.78 -8.82
C PHE A 155 24.77 -23.57 -9.70
N GLU A 156 25.37 -24.68 -10.12
CA GLU A 156 26.59 -24.67 -10.93
C GLU A 156 26.36 -24.02 -12.30
N GLN A 157 27.36 -23.26 -12.75
CA GLN A 157 27.41 -22.65 -14.08
C GLN A 157 27.49 -23.69 -15.21
#